data_AF-A0A437J366-F1
#
_entry.id   AF-A0A437J366-F1
#
_cell.length_a   1.000
_cell.length_b   1.000
_cell.length_c   1.000
_cell.angle_alpha   90.00
_cell.angle_beta   90.00
_cell.angle_gamma   90.00
#
_symmetry.space_group_name_H-M   'P 1'
#
loop_
_entity.id
_entity.type
_entity.pdbx_description
1 polymer ?
#
loop_
_entity_poly.entity_id
_entity_poly.type
_entity_poly.pdbx_seq_one_letter_code
_entity_poly.pdbx_strand_id
1 'polypeptide(L)'
;MSRDPSVTKASKILAEIEALLAATEAEGLTTPARKKLVSSVDAMRDRLERLTRKIDPNELPDAFFDPAEPSLIGNFVALAMVAQNRKLLGSLTRFYGSGVYAIYYTGPNRLYAPISGTETPIYVGKADPKGNPKTAIDQGTKLADRLNEHRRNIEKVEGIEIEDFECRALAVQTGYQAAAESHLIRMFRPIWNNETGILYGLGKHGDDATTRANNKSPFDTVHPGRKWAAGNPENQTVGEIEAKVRDHFRSATVFRDRNAVLQAFVDNIKREDRLDRQDPAAAPKGED
;
A
#
# COMPACT_ATOMS: atom_id res chain seq x y z
N MET A 1 -8.96 26.11 -50.74
CA MET A 1 -9.75 25.38 -49.72
C MET A 1 -9.80 26.24 -48.47
N SER A 2 -10.99 26.61 -48.01
CA SER A 2 -11.14 27.40 -46.77
C SER A 2 -10.63 26.59 -45.58
N ARG A 3 -9.77 27.17 -44.74
CA ARG A 3 -9.39 26.55 -43.45
C ARG A 3 -10.66 26.36 -42.63
N ASP A 4 -10.81 25.19 -42.00
CA ASP A 4 -11.90 24.93 -41.09
C ASP A 4 -11.90 26.01 -39.97
N PRO A 5 -13.03 26.69 -39.70
CA PRO A 5 -13.11 27.71 -38.65
C PRO A 5 -12.61 27.24 -37.28
N SER A 6 -12.71 25.94 -36.99
CA SER A 6 -12.24 25.29 -35.77
C SER A 6 -10.72 25.27 -35.68
N VAL A 7 -10.03 25.06 -36.81
CA VAL A 7 -8.56 25.12 -36.89
C VAL A 7 -8.07 26.55 -36.61
N THR A 8 -8.77 27.56 -37.14
CA THR A 8 -8.47 28.96 -36.84
C THR A 8 -8.69 29.31 -35.37
N LYS A 9 -9.72 28.75 -34.71
CA LYS A 9 -9.93 28.90 -33.27
C LYS A 9 -8.82 28.24 -32.45
N ALA A 10 -8.40 27.03 -32.83
CA ALA A 10 -7.29 26.33 -32.16
C ALA A 10 -5.98 27.15 -32.21
N SER A 11 -5.67 27.75 -33.37
CA SER A 11 -4.49 28.62 -33.49
C SER A 11 -4.55 29.85 -32.57
N LYS A 12 -5.74 30.42 -32.34
CA LYS A 12 -5.91 31.53 -31.39
C LYS A 12 -5.69 31.09 -29.95
N ILE A 13 -6.24 29.94 -29.56
CA ILE A 13 -6.03 29.36 -28.22
C ILE A 13 -4.55 29.12 -27.97
N LEU A 14 -3.83 28.59 -28.96
CA LEU A 14 -2.38 28.36 -28.86
C LEU A 14 -1.61 29.68 -28.62
N ALA A 15 -1.97 30.75 -29.32
CA ALA A 15 -1.35 32.06 -29.12
C ALA A 15 -1.61 32.64 -27.72
N GLU A 16 -2.81 32.43 -27.16
CA GLU A 16 -3.13 32.83 -25.77
C GLU A 16 -2.33 32.01 -24.74
N ILE A 17 -2.08 30.72 -25.01
CA ILE A 17 -1.22 29.87 -24.15
C ILE A 17 0.21 30.38 -24.16
N GLU A 18 0.76 30.71 -25.34
CA GLU A 18 2.12 31.29 -25.46
C GLU A 18 2.22 32.64 -24.73
N ALA A 19 1.20 33.50 -24.84
CA ALA A 19 1.15 34.76 -24.10
C ALA A 19 1.10 34.55 -22.58
N LEU A 20 0.34 33.55 -22.11
CA LEU A 20 0.28 33.19 -20.70
C LEU A 20 1.62 32.67 -20.19
N LEU A 21 2.31 31.81 -20.96
CA LEU A 21 3.65 31.32 -20.63
C LEU A 21 4.63 32.49 -20.45
N ALA A 22 4.70 33.39 -21.43
CA ALA A 22 5.57 34.56 -21.38
C ALA A 22 5.29 35.47 -20.16
N ALA A 23 4.02 35.68 -19.82
CA ALA A 23 3.63 36.48 -18.65
C ALA A 23 4.10 35.85 -17.33
N THR A 24 4.06 34.51 -17.22
CA THR A 24 4.49 33.80 -16.01
C THR A 24 6.01 33.74 -15.82
N GLU A 25 6.77 33.91 -16.90
CA GLU A 25 8.24 34.01 -16.87
C GLU A 25 8.71 35.43 -16.53
N ALA A 26 7.98 36.45 -16.99
CA ALA A 26 8.30 37.85 -16.77
C ALA A 26 7.92 38.34 -15.35
N GLU A 27 6.82 37.85 -14.77
CA GLU A 27 6.35 38.24 -13.45
C GLU A 27 6.54 37.12 -12.43
N GLY A 28 7.31 37.38 -11.38
CA GLY A 28 7.49 36.43 -10.28
C GLY A 28 6.16 36.08 -9.62
N LEU A 29 5.64 34.87 -9.85
CA LEU A 29 4.38 34.41 -9.27
C LEU A 29 4.51 34.14 -7.76
N THR A 30 3.61 34.74 -6.97
CA THR A 30 3.41 34.38 -5.56
C THR A 30 2.90 32.93 -5.42
N THR A 31 3.16 32.28 -4.28
CA THR A 31 2.73 30.89 -4.01
C THR A 31 1.21 30.67 -4.19
N PRO A 32 0.30 31.55 -3.71
CA PRO A 32 -1.14 31.38 -3.92
C PRO A 32 -1.56 31.53 -5.39
N ALA A 33 -0.98 32.51 -6.12
CA ALA A 33 -1.26 32.72 -7.54
C ALA A 33 -0.79 31.52 -8.38
N ARG A 34 0.39 30.96 -8.06
CA ARG A 34 0.93 29.76 -8.69
C ARG A 34 -0.01 28.56 -8.51
N LYS A 35 -0.49 28.30 -7.28
CA LYS A 35 -1.41 27.18 -7.01
C LYS A 35 -2.71 27.30 -7.81
N LYS A 36 -3.28 28.51 -7.86
CA LYS A 36 -4.52 28.79 -8.61
C LYS A 36 -4.32 28.66 -10.13
N LEU A 37 -3.16 29.09 -10.63
CA LEU A 37 -2.80 28.94 -12.03
C LEU A 37 -2.66 27.45 -12.40
N VAL A 38 -1.93 26.67 -11.61
CA VAL A 38 -1.77 25.21 -11.82
C VAL A 38 -3.14 24.52 -11.87
N SER A 39 -4.04 24.78 -10.90
CA SER A 39 -5.38 24.17 -10.93
C SER A 39 -6.21 24.58 -12.15
N SER A 40 -6.02 25.81 -12.66
CA SER A 40 -6.73 26.28 -13.85
C SER A 40 -6.19 25.62 -15.13
N VAL A 41 -4.87 25.43 -15.21
CA VAL A 41 -4.21 24.69 -16.30
C VAL A 41 -4.63 23.23 -16.31
N ASP A 42 -4.70 22.57 -15.15
CA ASP A 42 -5.22 21.20 -15.05
C ASP A 42 -6.67 21.11 -15.56
N ALA A 43 -7.55 22.04 -15.15
CA ALA A 43 -8.92 22.08 -15.65
C ALA A 43 -9.01 22.35 -17.17
N MET A 44 -8.07 23.12 -17.73
CA MET A 44 -7.96 23.34 -19.18
C MET A 44 -7.50 22.06 -19.91
N ARG A 45 -6.50 21.35 -19.38
CA ARG A 45 -6.04 20.06 -19.90
C ARG A 45 -7.21 19.09 -20.00
N ASP A 46 -7.99 18.94 -18.92
CA ASP A 46 -9.13 18.03 -18.90
C ASP A 46 -10.20 18.39 -19.95
N ARG A 47 -10.42 19.69 -20.20
CA ARG A 47 -11.37 20.16 -21.23
C ARG A 47 -10.84 19.91 -22.65
N LEU A 48 -9.55 20.14 -22.87
CA LEU A 48 -8.90 19.90 -24.16
C LEU A 48 -8.87 18.40 -24.47
N GLU A 49 -8.60 17.56 -23.47
CA GLU A 49 -8.66 16.11 -23.63
C GLU A 49 -10.06 15.63 -24.01
N ARG A 50 -11.11 16.15 -23.35
CA ARG A 50 -12.51 15.88 -23.76
C ARG A 50 -12.81 16.36 -25.18
N LEU A 51 -12.27 17.51 -25.59
CA LEU A 51 -12.44 18.02 -26.95
C LEU A 51 -11.76 17.08 -27.96
N THR A 52 -10.52 16.65 -27.69
CA THR A 52 -9.77 15.70 -28.51
C THR A 52 -10.55 14.39 -28.67
N ARG A 53 -11.05 13.82 -27.57
CA ARG A 53 -11.89 12.60 -27.61
C ARG A 53 -13.18 12.77 -28.43
N LYS A 54 -13.73 13.99 -28.51
CA LYS A 54 -14.96 14.28 -29.28
C LYS A 54 -14.71 14.44 -30.78
N ILE A 55 -13.52 14.91 -31.17
CA ILE A 55 -13.18 15.21 -32.57
C ILE A 55 -12.37 14.10 -33.24
N ASP A 56 -11.74 13.21 -32.45
CA ASP A 56 -11.08 12.02 -32.97
C ASP A 56 -12.15 11.01 -33.42
N PRO A 57 -12.20 10.64 -34.72
CA PRO A 57 -13.15 9.66 -35.21
C PRO A 57 -12.84 8.23 -34.74
N ASN A 58 -11.68 7.99 -34.13
CA ASN A 58 -11.25 6.68 -33.68
C ASN A 58 -11.56 6.48 -32.19
N GLU A 59 -12.05 5.30 -31.86
CA GLU A 59 -12.22 4.89 -30.46
C GLU A 59 -10.86 4.58 -29.82
N LEU A 60 -10.67 4.99 -28.56
CA LEU A 60 -9.53 4.55 -27.78
C LEU A 60 -9.65 3.03 -27.50
N PRO A 61 -8.52 2.31 -27.38
CA PRO A 61 -8.59 0.92 -26.93
C PRO A 61 -9.21 0.83 -25.54
N ASP A 62 -9.90 -0.27 -25.25
CA ASP A 62 -10.53 -0.53 -23.95
C ASP A 62 -9.55 -0.44 -22.75
N ALA A 63 -8.25 -0.65 -23.02
CA ALA A 63 -7.17 -0.55 -22.06
C ALA A 63 -5.86 -0.11 -22.72
N PHE A 64 -5.03 0.59 -21.96
CA PHE A 64 -3.65 0.92 -22.31
C PHE A 64 -2.74 0.50 -21.15
N PHE A 65 -1.83 -0.42 -21.44
CA PHE A 65 -0.87 -0.94 -20.47
C PHE A 65 0.49 -0.28 -20.73
N ASP A 66 0.95 0.55 -19.80
CA ASP A 66 2.32 1.09 -19.82
C ASP A 66 3.25 0.16 -19.02
N PRO A 67 4.08 -0.66 -19.68
CA PRO A 67 4.99 -1.58 -18.99
C PRO A 67 6.07 -0.88 -18.16
N ALA A 68 6.30 0.43 -18.37
CA ALA A 68 7.27 1.22 -17.62
C ALA A 68 6.68 1.84 -16.34
N GLU A 69 5.38 1.69 -16.11
CA GLU A 69 4.69 2.26 -14.95
C GLU A 69 5.27 1.69 -13.63
N PRO A 70 5.90 2.53 -12.77
CA PRO A 70 6.64 2.05 -11.60
C PRO A 70 5.80 1.28 -10.58
N SER A 71 4.48 1.58 -10.51
CA SER A 71 3.56 0.88 -9.60
C SER A 71 3.39 -0.60 -9.97
N LEU A 72 3.55 -0.98 -11.24
CA LEU A 72 3.47 -2.37 -11.71
C LEU A 72 4.55 -3.27 -11.08
N ILE A 73 5.75 -2.74 -10.85
CA ILE A 73 6.82 -3.54 -10.26
C ILE A 73 6.46 -3.98 -8.83
N GLY A 74 5.79 -3.11 -8.07
CA GLY A 74 5.24 -3.47 -6.77
C GLY A 74 4.25 -4.63 -6.85
N ASN A 75 3.36 -4.59 -7.85
CA ASN A 75 2.36 -5.63 -8.12
C ASN A 75 3.03 -6.98 -8.43
N PHE A 76 4.04 -6.99 -9.32
CA PHE A 76 4.74 -8.23 -9.71
C PHE A 76 5.52 -8.84 -8.55
N VAL A 77 6.20 -8.03 -7.75
CA VAL A 77 6.91 -8.52 -6.57
C VAL A 77 5.94 -9.07 -5.53
N ALA A 78 4.81 -8.39 -5.30
CA ALA A 78 3.76 -8.85 -4.40
C ALA A 78 3.16 -10.19 -4.86
N LEU A 79 2.88 -10.34 -6.15
CA LEU A 79 2.40 -11.59 -6.75
C LEU A 79 3.44 -12.72 -6.61
N ALA A 80 4.70 -12.43 -6.90
CA ALA A 80 5.80 -13.38 -6.74
C ALA A 80 5.98 -13.82 -5.28
N MET A 81 5.75 -12.91 -4.32
CA MET A 81 5.76 -13.25 -2.89
C MET A 81 4.62 -14.19 -2.55
N VAL A 82 3.38 -13.89 -2.97
CA VAL A 82 2.21 -14.76 -2.75
C VAL A 82 2.39 -16.15 -3.37
N ALA A 83 3.11 -16.25 -4.48
CA ALA A 83 3.41 -17.52 -5.13
C ALA A 83 4.35 -18.42 -4.32
N GLN A 84 5.11 -17.87 -3.36
CA GLN A 84 5.99 -18.68 -2.51
C GLN A 84 5.20 -19.58 -1.55
N ASN A 85 5.78 -20.74 -1.23
CA ASN A 85 5.22 -21.60 -0.19
C ASN A 85 5.38 -20.94 1.19
N ARG A 86 4.38 -21.14 2.04
CA ARG A 86 4.46 -20.74 3.45
C ARG A 86 5.43 -21.63 4.20
N LYS A 87 6.05 -21.05 5.22
CA LYS A 87 6.95 -21.74 6.14
C LYS A 87 6.55 -21.38 7.57
N LEU A 88 6.67 -22.33 8.50
CA LEU A 88 6.47 -22.06 9.92
C LEU A 88 7.41 -20.95 10.39
N LEU A 89 6.87 -19.95 11.09
CA LEU A 89 7.66 -18.83 11.60
C LEU A 89 8.58 -19.28 12.75
N GLY A 90 8.11 -20.21 13.59
CA GLY A 90 8.86 -20.74 14.74
C GLY A 90 10.14 -21.50 14.37
N SER A 91 10.19 -22.15 13.20
CA SER A 91 11.32 -22.99 12.77
C SER A 91 12.12 -22.39 11.60
N LEU A 92 12.04 -21.08 11.40
CA LEU A 92 12.69 -20.42 10.26
C LEU A 92 14.21 -20.42 10.42
N THR A 93 14.92 -21.06 9.48
CA THR A 93 16.38 -21.04 9.41
C THR A 93 16.90 -19.71 8.87
N ARG A 94 18.17 -19.37 9.15
CA ARG A 94 18.79 -18.17 8.57
C ARG A 94 19.01 -18.36 7.08
N PHE A 95 18.75 -17.31 6.31
CA PHE A 95 18.99 -17.24 4.88
C PHE A 95 19.42 -15.83 4.46
N TYR A 96 20.10 -15.74 3.33
CA TYR A 96 20.53 -14.48 2.72
C TYR A 96 19.38 -13.79 1.97
N GLY A 97 19.36 -12.47 2.01
CA GLY A 97 18.41 -11.63 1.30
C GLY A 97 17.80 -10.51 2.14
N SER A 98 17.50 -9.41 1.46
CA SER A 98 16.65 -8.31 1.90
C SER A 98 15.43 -8.22 0.99
N GLY A 99 14.29 -7.75 1.49
CA GLY A 99 13.09 -7.70 0.66
C GLY A 99 11.81 -7.55 1.45
N VAL A 100 10.79 -8.32 1.05
CA VAL A 100 9.43 -8.26 1.60
C VAL A 100 9.04 -9.59 2.25
N TYR A 101 8.20 -9.52 3.29
CA TYR A 101 7.64 -10.68 3.96
C TYR A 101 6.20 -10.43 4.42
N ALA A 102 5.49 -11.52 4.68
CA ALA A 102 4.16 -11.51 5.25
C ALA A 102 4.04 -12.63 6.30
N ILE A 103 3.33 -12.36 7.39
CA ILE A 103 3.05 -13.29 8.48
C ILE A 103 1.56 -13.64 8.41
N TYR A 104 1.25 -14.92 8.58
CA TYR A 104 -0.09 -15.48 8.50
C TYR A 104 -0.41 -16.18 9.82
N TYR A 105 -1.68 -16.16 10.20
CA TYR A 105 -2.16 -16.82 11.41
C TYR A 105 -2.95 -18.08 11.06
N THR A 106 -2.76 -19.15 11.81
CA THR A 106 -3.45 -20.45 11.64
C THR A 106 -4.03 -20.99 12.95
N GLY A 107 -3.95 -20.21 14.03
CA GLY A 107 -4.36 -20.66 15.36
C GLY A 107 -5.83 -20.41 15.71
N PRO A 108 -6.21 -20.73 16.96
CA PRO A 108 -7.60 -20.72 17.42
C PRO A 108 -8.06 -19.39 18.07
N ASN A 109 -7.21 -18.37 18.19
CA ASN A 109 -7.58 -17.10 18.84
C ASN A 109 -8.77 -16.46 18.10
N ARG A 110 -9.87 -16.26 18.84
CA ARG A 110 -11.15 -15.78 18.29
C ARG A 110 -11.05 -14.41 17.64
N LEU A 111 -10.14 -13.55 18.10
CA LEU A 111 -9.92 -12.23 17.52
C LEU A 111 -9.45 -12.32 16.05
N TYR A 112 -8.74 -13.40 15.73
CA TYR A 112 -8.13 -13.64 14.41
C TYR A 112 -8.83 -14.74 13.61
N ALA A 113 -9.92 -15.30 14.13
CA ALA A 113 -10.69 -16.36 13.46
C ALA A 113 -11.06 -16.05 12.00
N PRO A 114 -11.41 -14.79 11.60
CA PRO A 114 -11.74 -14.51 10.20
C PRO A 114 -10.61 -14.84 9.21
N ILE A 115 -9.35 -14.66 9.61
CA ILE A 115 -8.16 -14.84 8.75
C ILE A 115 -7.39 -16.14 9.03
N SER A 116 -7.74 -16.86 10.09
CA SER A 116 -7.06 -18.11 10.45
C SER A 116 -7.13 -19.14 9.32
N GLY A 117 -5.96 -19.64 8.89
CA GLY A 117 -5.85 -20.62 7.80
C GLY A 117 -6.14 -20.07 6.40
N THR A 118 -6.30 -18.75 6.25
CA THR A 118 -6.57 -18.09 4.97
C THR A 118 -5.31 -17.50 4.35
N GLU A 119 -5.36 -17.05 3.10
CA GLU A 119 -4.34 -16.25 2.39
C GLU A 119 -4.28 -14.77 2.77
N THR A 120 -4.96 -14.37 3.85
CA THR A 120 -4.90 -13.00 4.36
C THR A 120 -3.83 -12.89 5.45
N PRO A 121 -2.73 -12.15 5.22
CA PRO A 121 -1.70 -11.97 6.23
C PRO A 121 -2.20 -11.10 7.38
N ILE A 122 -1.75 -11.42 8.59
CA ILE A 122 -2.00 -10.61 9.79
C ILE A 122 -1.04 -9.41 9.87
N TYR A 123 0.14 -9.55 9.27
CA TYR A 123 1.18 -8.53 9.19
C TYR A 123 1.96 -8.64 7.88
N VAL A 124 2.33 -7.50 7.30
CA VAL A 124 3.23 -7.39 6.14
C VAL A 124 4.36 -6.44 6.51
N GLY A 125 5.57 -6.77 6.08
CA GLY A 125 6.69 -5.85 6.28
C GLY A 125 7.81 -6.03 5.28
N LYS A 126 8.78 -5.12 5.36
CA LYS A 126 10.05 -5.19 4.63
C LYS A 126 11.28 -5.30 5.53
N ALA A 127 12.39 -5.68 4.91
CA ALA A 127 13.72 -5.59 5.49
C ALA A 127 14.68 -4.99 4.47
N ASP A 128 15.29 -3.85 4.81
CA ASP A 128 16.18 -3.11 3.92
C ASP A 128 17.63 -3.65 3.95
N PRO A 129 18.32 -3.68 2.82
CA PRO A 129 19.76 -3.93 2.79
C PRO A 129 20.54 -2.72 3.31
N LYS A 130 21.82 -2.92 3.62
CA LYS A 130 22.77 -1.80 3.79
C LYS A 130 23.32 -1.42 2.41
N GLY A 131 23.17 -0.16 2.00
CA GLY A 131 23.63 0.32 0.70
C GLY A 131 22.80 -0.24 -0.46
N ASN A 132 23.45 -0.47 -1.62
CA ASN A 132 22.79 -0.96 -2.84
C ASN A 132 23.44 -2.27 -3.35
N PRO A 133 23.37 -3.37 -2.60
CA PRO A 133 23.96 -4.66 -2.98
C PRO A 133 23.29 -5.23 -4.24
N LYS A 134 24.06 -5.99 -5.02
CA LYS A 134 23.62 -6.60 -6.29
C LYS A 134 23.23 -8.08 -6.17
N THR A 135 23.58 -8.74 -5.07
CA THR A 135 23.28 -10.16 -4.84
C THR A 135 22.60 -10.36 -3.49
N ALA A 136 21.84 -11.45 -3.35
CA ALA A 136 21.22 -11.81 -2.07
C ALA A 136 22.26 -12.03 -0.96
N ILE A 137 23.45 -12.55 -1.30
CA ILE A 137 24.54 -12.76 -0.33
C ILE A 137 25.02 -11.41 0.22
N ASP A 138 25.26 -10.43 -0.66
CA ASP A 138 25.71 -9.09 -0.26
C ASP A 138 24.64 -8.31 0.53
N GLN A 139 23.37 -8.65 0.36
CA GLN A 139 22.28 -8.12 1.19
C GLN A 139 22.38 -8.59 2.65
N GLY A 140 23.10 -9.68 2.93
CA GLY A 140 23.17 -10.30 4.26
C GLY A 140 21.85 -10.98 4.65
N THR A 141 21.63 -11.23 5.94
CA THR A 141 20.49 -12.03 6.45
C THR A 141 19.24 -11.21 6.82
N LYS A 142 19.02 -10.06 6.18
CA LYS A 142 18.07 -9.03 6.64
C LYS A 142 16.65 -9.51 6.86
N LEU A 143 16.10 -10.27 5.92
CA LEU A 143 14.77 -10.86 6.06
C LEU A 143 14.70 -11.84 7.24
N ALA A 144 15.66 -12.76 7.32
CA ALA A 144 15.72 -13.75 8.39
C ALA A 144 15.88 -13.09 9.77
N ASP A 145 16.68 -12.02 9.87
CA ASP A 145 16.88 -11.28 11.11
C ASP A 145 15.59 -10.57 11.55
N ARG A 146 14.87 -9.93 10.61
CA ARG A 146 13.61 -9.23 10.90
C ARG A 146 12.47 -10.19 11.26
N LEU A 147 12.36 -11.33 10.58
CA LEU A 147 11.37 -12.35 10.92
C LEU A 147 11.66 -12.99 12.28
N ASN A 148 12.94 -13.22 12.62
CA ASN A 148 13.33 -13.70 13.93
C ASN A 148 13.03 -12.71 15.06
N GLU A 149 13.09 -11.41 14.77
CA GLU A 149 12.67 -10.39 15.73
C GLU A 149 11.16 -10.48 16.02
N HIS A 150 10.32 -10.58 14.99
CA HIS A 150 8.88 -10.78 15.14
C HIS A 150 8.56 -12.07 15.89
N ARG A 151 9.23 -13.18 15.54
CA ARG A 151 9.13 -14.46 16.27
C ARG A 151 9.36 -14.26 17.76
N ARG A 152 10.47 -13.62 18.15
CA ARG A 152 10.80 -13.35 19.56
C ARG A 152 9.82 -12.40 20.24
N ASN A 153 9.13 -11.53 19.50
CA ASN A 153 8.11 -10.65 20.07
C ASN A 153 6.81 -11.41 20.33
N ILE A 154 6.43 -12.33 19.45
CA ILE A 154 5.28 -13.23 19.62
C ILE A 154 5.52 -14.18 20.79
N GLU A 155 6.71 -14.77 20.92
CA GLU A 155 7.09 -15.66 22.03
C GLU A 155 7.06 -15.01 23.42
N LYS A 156 6.98 -13.68 23.49
CA LYS A 156 6.98 -12.93 24.76
C LYS A 156 5.60 -12.49 25.23
N VAL A 157 4.55 -12.77 24.45
CA VAL A 157 3.21 -12.26 24.75
C VAL A 157 2.21 -13.38 24.95
N GLU A 158 1.14 -13.05 25.67
CA GLU A 158 0.07 -13.97 26.01
C GLU A 158 -1.02 -14.01 24.93
N GLY A 159 -1.74 -15.14 24.85
CA GLY A 159 -2.92 -15.32 24.02
C GLY A 159 -2.66 -15.70 22.55
N ILE A 160 -1.39 -15.85 22.16
CA ILE A 160 -0.97 -16.35 20.85
C ILE A 160 0.28 -17.22 20.99
N GLU A 161 0.35 -18.31 20.25
CA GLU A 161 1.47 -19.25 20.28
C GLU A 161 2.25 -19.18 18.96
N ILE A 162 3.57 -19.35 18.99
CA ILE A 162 4.41 -19.18 17.79
C ILE A 162 4.15 -20.25 16.72
N GLU A 163 3.68 -21.42 17.15
CA GLU A 163 3.29 -22.55 16.31
C GLU A 163 2.09 -22.23 15.41
N ASP A 164 1.30 -21.22 15.79
CA ASP A 164 0.14 -20.75 15.03
C ASP A 164 0.49 -19.73 13.93
N PHE A 165 1.78 -19.50 13.67
CA PHE A 165 2.22 -18.51 12.69
C PHE A 165 3.06 -19.12 11.57
N GLU A 166 2.70 -18.74 10.34
CA GLU A 166 3.45 -19.01 9.13
C GLU A 166 3.95 -17.71 8.52
N CYS A 167 4.93 -17.80 7.63
CA CYS A 167 5.43 -16.65 6.88
C CYS A 167 5.73 -16.99 5.42
N ARG A 168 5.69 -15.95 4.59
CA ARG A 168 6.35 -15.91 3.28
C ARG A 168 7.42 -14.83 3.34
N ALA A 169 8.55 -15.08 2.70
CA ALA A 169 9.63 -14.11 2.57
C ALA A 169 10.19 -14.19 1.15
N LEU A 170 10.39 -13.04 0.52
CA LEU A 170 10.96 -12.95 -0.82
C LEU A 170 12.09 -11.92 -0.81
N ALA A 171 13.31 -12.41 -1.04
CA ALA A 171 14.45 -11.55 -1.31
C ALA A 171 14.28 -10.89 -2.68
N VAL A 172 14.51 -9.58 -2.76
CA VAL A 172 14.34 -8.81 -4.00
C VAL A 172 15.51 -7.88 -4.20
N GLN A 173 15.71 -7.43 -5.44
CA GLN A 173 16.71 -6.42 -5.75
C GLN A 173 16.38 -5.12 -4.99
N THR A 174 17.43 -4.44 -4.52
CA THR A 174 17.30 -3.18 -3.77
C THR A 174 16.49 -2.16 -4.56
N GLY A 175 15.57 -1.47 -3.87
CA GLY A 175 14.65 -0.48 -4.47
C GLY A 175 13.22 -1.00 -4.64
N TYR A 176 13.01 -2.32 -4.73
CA TYR A 176 11.67 -2.86 -5.00
C TYR A 176 10.86 -3.25 -3.76
N GLN A 177 11.51 -3.39 -2.60
CA GLN A 177 10.81 -3.81 -1.38
C GLN A 177 9.65 -2.88 -0.98
N ALA A 178 9.73 -1.58 -1.32
CA ALA A 178 8.91 -0.56 -0.68
C ALA A 178 7.56 -0.46 -1.40
N ALA A 179 7.65 -0.49 -2.72
CA ALA A 179 6.50 -0.62 -3.59
C ALA A 179 5.76 -1.93 -3.30
N ALA A 180 6.48 -3.05 -3.11
CA ALA A 180 5.87 -4.33 -2.79
C ALA A 180 5.15 -4.34 -1.43
N GLU A 181 5.81 -3.86 -0.36
CA GLU A 181 5.21 -3.73 0.97
C GLU A 181 3.96 -2.85 0.91
N SER A 182 4.07 -1.66 0.30
CA SER A 182 2.97 -0.71 0.18
C SER A 182 1.79 -1.32 -0.58
N HIS A 183 2.05 -2.06 -1.66
CA HIS A 183 1.01 -2.75 -2.42
C HIS A 183 0.32 -3.83 -1.58
N LEU A 184 1.10 -4.69 -0.92
CA LEU A 184 0.57 -5.77 -0.08
C LEU A 184 -0.26 -5.22 1.09
N ILE A 185 0.19 -4.15 1.75
CA ILE A 185 -0.57 -3.50 2.82
C ILE A 185 -1.88 -2.92 2.28
N ARG A 186 -1.85 -2.26 1.11
CA ARG A 186 -3.05 -1.72 0.47
C ARG A 186 -4.05 -2.82 0.12
N MET A 187 -3.56 -3.93 -0.42
CA MET A 187 -4.38 -5.07 -0.87
C MET A 187 -5.01 -5.83 0.30
N PHE A 188 -4.20 -6.21 1.28
CA PHE A 188 -4.62 -7.10 2.36
C PHE A 188 -5.13 -6.38 3.61
N ARG A 189 -4.76 -5.11 3.78
CA ARG A 189 -5.04 -4.30 4.99
C ARG A 189 -4.80 -5.08 6.30
N PRO A 190 -3.59 -5.64 6.50
CA PRO A 190 -3.26 -6.46 7.68
C PRO A 190 -3.46 -5.70 9.01
N ILE A 191 -4.18 -6.32 9.94
CA ILE A 191 -4.61 -5.66 11.20
C ILE A 191 -3.46 -5.28 12.15
N TRP A 192 -2.28 -5.92 12.02
CA TRP A 192 -1.11 -5.61 12.86
C TRP A 192 -0.20 -4.50 12.30
N ASN A 193 -0.46 -4.05 11.08
CA ASN A 193 0.28 -2.96 10.45
C ASN A 193 -0.14 -1.60 11.00
N ASN A 194 0.82 -0.68 11.14
CA ASN A 194 0.54 0.68 11.62
C ASN A 194 -0.44 1.42 10.68
N GLU A 195 -0.35 1.12 9.38
CA GLU A 195 -1.13 1.73 8.30
C GLU A 195 -2.63 1.47 8.42
N THR A 196 -3.04 0.40 9.11
CA THR A 196 -4.47 0.11 9.32
C THR A 196 -5.03 0.80 10.56
N GLY A 197 -4.18 1.19 11.53
CA GLY A 197 -4.60 1.88 12.75
C GLY A 197 -5.47 1.04 13.69
N ILE A 198 -5.42 -0.29 13.58
CA ILE A 198 -6.28 -1.21 14.35
C ILE A 198 -5.53 -1.82 15.54
N LEU A 199 -4.65 -2.78 15.28
CA LEU A 199 -3.95 -3.58 16.30
C LEU A 199 -2.43 -3.50 16.07
N TYR A 200 -1.93 -2.28 15.97
CA TYR A 200 -0.54 -2.03 15.62
C TYR A 200 0.41 -2.12 16.83
N GLY A 201 1.70 -2.31 16.56
CA GLY A 201 2.77 -2.26 17.59
C GLY A 201 3.68 -3.48 17.69
N LEU A 202 3.48 -4.52 16.88
CA LEU A 202 4.38 -5.69 16.85
C LEU A 202 5.84 -5.27 16.55
N GLY A 203 6.05 -4.41 15.56
CA GLY A 203 7.36 -3.95 15.11
C GLY A 203 8.02 -2.85 15.96
N LYS A 204 7.40 -2.45 17.09
CA LYS A 204 8.02 -1.50 18.02
C LYS A 204 9.15 -2.19 18.79
N HIS A 205 10.31 -1.55 18.77
CA HIS A 205 11.40 -1.88 19.68
C HIS A 205 11.18 -1.17 21.01
N GLY A 206 11.56 -1.82 22.10
CA GLY A 206 11.67 -1.14 23.38
C GLY A 206 12.86 -0.18 23.29
N ASP A 207 12.60 1.07 22.95
CA ASP A 207 13.60 2.13 22.97
C ASP A 207 14.09 2.35 24.42
N ASP A 208 15.34 2.82 24.54
CA ASP A 208 16.09 3.00 25.79
C ASP A 208 15.27 3.64 26.93
N ALA A 209 15.75 3.45 28.16
CA ALA A 209 15.09 3.81 29.42
C ALA A 209 14.60 5.28 29.56
N THR A 210 14.89 6.16 28.60
CA THR A 210 14.49 7.56 28.55
C THR A 210 13.14 7.81 27.85
N THR A 211 12.58 6.86 27.09
CA THR A 211 11.28 7.00 26.38
C THR A 211 10.06 6.47 27.14
N ARG A 212 10.15 6.36 28.47
CA ARG A 212 9.11 5.85 29.41
C ARG A 212 7.76 6.62 29.41
N ALA A 213 7.54 7.56 28.51
CA ALA A 213 6.31 8.35 28.42
C ALA A 213 5.32 7.87 27.34
N ASN A 214 5.66 6.84 26.56
CA ASN A 214 4.77 6.36 25.50
C ASN A 214 3.75 5.33 26.01
N ASN A 215 2.46 5.57 25.74
CA ASN A 215 1.38 4.62 26.01
C ASN A 215 1.68 3.25 25.37
N LYS A 216 1.23 2.17 26.01
CA LYS A 216 1.32 0.82 25.42
C LYS A 216 0.55 0.77 24.09
N SER A 217 1.08 0.03 23.12
CA SER A 217 0.43 -0.09 21.81
C SER A 217 -0.86 -0.93 21.89
N PRO A 218 -1.76 -0.83 20.90
CA PRO A 218 -2.89 -1.76 20.83
C PRO A 218 -2.48 -3.24 20.84
N PHE A 219 -1.37 -3.58 20.18
CA PHE A 219 -0.80 -4.93 20.25
C PHE A 219 -0.42 -5.33 21.68
N ASP A 220 0.31 -4.49 22.41
CA ASP A 220 0.68 -4.76 23.82
C ASP A 220 -0.52 -4.77 24.77
N THR A 221 -1.62 -4.14 24.36
CA THR A 221 -2.85 -4.10 25.16
C THR A 221 -3.63 -5.40 25.03
N VAL A 222 -3.73 -5.94 23.82
CA VAL A 222 -4.40 -7.23 23.56
C VAL A 222 -3.51 -8.42 23.94
N HIS A 223 -2.20 -8.30 23.74
CA HIS A 223 -1.21 -9.34 23.99
C HIS A 223 -0.16 -8.85 25.00
N PRO A 224 -0.46 -8.88 26.30
CA PRO A 224 0.49 -8.48 27.34
C PRO A 224 1.69 -9.46 27.41
N GLY A 225 2.82 -9.00 27.93
CA GLY A 225 3.98 -9.85 28.24
C GLY A 225 5.35 -9.24 27.90
N ARG A 226 5.41 -8.28 26.96
CA ARG A 226 6.65 -7.54 26.67
C ARG A 226 7.02 -6.64 27.85
N LYS A 227 8.14 -6.93 28.51
CA LYS A 227 8.61 -6.23 29.72
C LYS A 227 8.63 -4.70 29.62
N TRP A 228 8.99 -4.14 28.46
CA TRP A 228 9.05 -2.68 28.27
C TRP A 228 7.68 -2.00 28.25
N ALA A 229 6.62 -2.74 27.93
CA ALA A 229 5.25 -2.24 27.91
C ALA A 229 4.53 -2.41 29.26
N ALA A 230 5.11 -3.21 30.17
CA ALA A 230 4.54 -3.45 31.49
C ALA A 230 4.53 -2.16 32.32
N GLY A 231 3.35 -1.79 32.83
CA GLY A 231 3.17 -0.58 33.64
C GLY A 231 2.94 0.71 32.84
N ASN A 232 3.04 0.69 31.51
CA ASN A 232 2.70 1.85 30.69
C ASN A 232 1.17 1.97 30.55
N PRO A 233 0.61 3.19 30.61
CA PRO A 233 -0.83 3.40 30.44
C PRO A 233 -1.30 3.01 29.03
N GLU A 234 -2.56 2.59 28.94
CA GLU A 234 -3.19 2.22 27.68
C GLU A 234 -3.87 3.40 27.02
N ASN A 235 -3.69 3.53 25.70
CA ASN A 235 -4.40 4.54 24.92
C ASN A 235 -5.81 4.08 24.50
N GLN A 236 -6.01 2.77 24.44
CA GLN A 236 -7.26 2.12 24.03
C GLN A 236 -7.43 0.88 24.88
N THR A 237 -8.66 0.58 25.27
CA THR A 237 -9.03 -0.64 25.98
C THR A 237 -9.06 -1.84 25.04
N VAL A 238 -8.98 -3.05 25.59
CA VAL A 238 -9.13 -4.30 24.81
C VAL A 238 -10.45 -4.31 24.04
N GLY A 239 -11.57 -3.93 24.67
CA GLY A 239 -12.89 -3.93 24.03
C GLY A 239 -13.01 -2.98 22.83
N GLU A 240 -12.37 -1.81 22.89
CA GLU A 240 -12.31 -0.87 21.76
C GLU A 240 -11.49 -1.43 20.59
N ILE A 241 -10.38 -2.10 20.88
CA ILE A 241 -9.53 -2.71 19.85
C ILE A 241 -10.27 -3.89 19.19
N GLU A 242 -10.93 -4.74 19.98
CA GLU A 242 -11.75 -5.84 19.46
C GLU A 242 -12.90 -5.33 18.58
N ALA A 243 -13.55 -4.21 18.96
CA ALA A 243 -14.58 -3.59 18.13
C ALA A 243 -14.02 -3.14 16.77
N LYS A 244 -12.86 -2.48 16.75
CA LYS A 244 -12.17 -2.11 15.51
C LYS A 244 -11.82 -3.31 14.65
N VAL A 245 -11.34 -4.41 15.25
CA VAL A 245 -11.03 -5.65 14.52
C VAL A 245 -12.30 -6.24 13.90
N ARG A 246 -13.42 -6.30 14.65
CA ARG A 246 -14.71 -6.77 14.12
C ARG A 246 -15.20 -5.92 12.96
N ASP A 247 -15.15 -4.59 13.10
CA ASP A 247 -15.59 -3.67 12.06
C ASP A 247 -14.72 -3.72 10.80
N HIS A 248 -13.41 -3.92 10.98
CA HIS A 248 -12.50 -4.16 9.86
C HIS A 248 -12.94 -5.37 9.03
N PHE A 249 -13.16 -6.52 9.68
CA PHE A 249 -13.55 -7.74 8.98
C PHE A 249 -14.99 -7.77 8.45
N ARG A 250 -15.82 -6.76 8.74
CA ARG A 250 -17.13 -6.59 8.06
C ARG A 250 -17.00 -6.14 6.62
N SER A 251 -15.92 -5.44 6.28
CA SER A 251 -15.72 -4.83 4.95
C SER A 251 -14.44 -5.28 4.25
N ALA A 252 -13.45 -5.76 5.01
CA ALA A 252 -12.18 -6.20 4.46
C ALA A 252 -12.35 -7.50 3.68
N THR A 253 -11.70 -7.57 2.52
CA THR A 253 -11.63 -8.80 1.73
C THR A 253 -10.73 -9.80 2.45
N VAL A 254 -11.30 -10.94 2.84
CA VAL A 254 -10.54 -12.09 3.34
C VAL A 254 -10.31 -13.06 2.18
N PHE A 255 -9.06 -13.21 1.79
CA PHE A 255 -8.64 -14.13 0.73
C PHE A 255 -8.53 -15.53 1.31
N ARG A 256 -9.48 -16.41 1.01
CA ARG A 256 -9.52 -17.78 1.58
C ARG A 256 -8.44 -18.68 1.01
N ASP A 257 -8.12 -18.52 -0.27
CA ASP A 257 -7.15 -19.35 -0.98
C ASP A 257 -6.33 -18.51 -1.97
N ARG A 258 -5.31 -19.17 -2.56
CA ARG A 258 -4.34 -18.51 -3.43
C ARG A 258 -4.97 -18.03 -4.74
N ASN A 259 -6.00 -18.72 -5.22
CA ASN A 259 -6.69 -18.33 -6.46
C ASN A 259 -7.47 -17.04 -6.25
N ALA A 260 -8.10 -16.85 -5.09
CA ALA A 260 -8.75 -15.58 -4.74
C ALA A 260 -7.75 -14.41 -4.73
N VAL A 261 -6.54 -14.63 -4.23
CA VAL A 261 -5.49 -13.61 -4.28
C VAL A 261 -5.07 -13.30 -5.72
N LEU A 262 -4.78 -14.32 -6.53
CA LEU A 262 -4.42 -14.16 -7.94
C LEU A 262 -5.50 -13.42 -8.73
N GLN A 263 -6.77 -13.77 -8.50
CA GLN A 263 -7.89 -13.11 -9.17
C GLN A 263 -7.95 -11.62 -8.81
N ALA A 264 -7.72 -11.26 -7.55
CA ALA A 264 -7.68 -9.86 -7.15
C ALA A 264 -6.49 -9.08 -7.76
N PHE A 265 -5.34 -9.72 -7.97
CA PHE A 265 -4.23 -9.13 -8.74
C PHE A 265 -4.62 -8.87 -10.20
N VAL A 266 -5.24 -9.85 -10.86
CA VAL A 266 -5.72 -9.71 -12.24
C VAL A 266 -6.75 -8.59 -12.35
N ASP A 267 -7.68 -8.52 -11.39
CA ASP A 267 -8.69 -7.46 -11.35
C ASP A 267 -8.09 -6.08 -11.08
N ASN A 268 -6.99 -6.01 -10.32
CA ASN A 268 -6.27 -4.75 -10.08
C ASN A 268 -5.58 -4.25 -11.36
N ILE A 269 -4.85 -5.13 -12.06
CA ILE A 269 -4.19 -4.80 -13.34
C ILE A 269 -5.22 -4.30 -14.35
N LYS A 270 -6.35 -5.02 -14.50
CA LYS A 270 -7.46 -4.61 -15.38
C LYS A 270 -8.10 -3.26 -15.01
N ARG A 271 -7.95 -2.77 -13.78
CA ARG A 271 -8.47 -1.46 -13.36
C ARG A 271 -7.44 -0.35 -13.60
N GLU A 272 -6.17 -0.62 -13.32
CA GLU A 272 -5.07 0.32 -13.55
C GLU A 272 -4.89 0.62 -15.06
N ASP A 273 -5.15 -0.36 -15.93
CA ASP A 273 -4.99 -0.19 -17.39
C ASP A 273 -6.19 0.44 -18.11
N ARG A 274 -7.30 0.68 -17.39
CA ARG A 274 -8.51 1.25 -18.01
C ARG A 274 -8.35 2.76 -18.18
N LEU A 275 -8.39 3.19 -19.44
CA LEU A 275 -8.33 4.60 -19.83
C LEU A 275 -9.57 5.41 -19.42
N ASP A 276 -10.69 4.75 -19.10
CA ASP A 276 -11.89 5.41 -18.59
C ASP A 276 -12.75 4.48 -17.70
N ARG A 277 -13.07 4.96 -16.50
CA ARG A 277 -14.44 4.85 -15.97
C ARG A 277 -14.86 6.24 -15.57
N GLN A 278 -15.94 6.72 -16.19
CA GLN A 278 -16.69 7.90 -15.76
C GLN A 278 -16.72 7.96 -14.23
N ASP A 279 -16.22 9.07 -13.68
CA ASP A 279 -16.36 9.38 -12.27
C ASP A 279 -17.87 9.50 -11.96
N PRO A 280 -18.47 8.61 -11.14
CA PRO A 280 -19.90 8.68 -10.82
C PRO A 280 -20.27 9.97 -10.05
N ALA A 281 -19.28 10.74 -9.61
CA ALA A 281 -19.45 12.02 -8.93
C ALA A 281 -19.94 13.16 -9.86
N ALA A 282 -20.06 12.94 -11.17
CA ALA A 282 -20.49 13.95 -12.15
C ALA A 282 -21.91 13.73 -12.70
N ALA A 283 -22.78 12.98 -12.02
CA ALA A 283 -24.21 13.03 -12.32
C ALA A 283 -24.79 14.37 -11.80
N PRO A 284 -25.39 15.22 -12.66
CA PRO A 284 -26.07 16.42 -12.17
C PRO A 284 -27.21 15.98 -11.25
N LYS A 285 -27.22 16.51 -10.01
CA LYS A 285 -28.43 16.48 -9.19
C LYS A 285 -29.50 17.25 -9.95
N GLY A 286 -30.57 16.57 -10.33
CA GLY A 286 -31.76 17.21 -10.87
C GLY A 286 -32.29 18.21 -9.85
N GLU A 287 -32.52 19.43 -10.32
CA GLU A 287 -33.37 20.41 -9.64
C GLU A 287 -34.82 20.05 -9.93
N ASP A 288 -35.55 19.70 -8.87
CA ASP A 288 -36.98 20.00 -8.72
C ASP A 288 -37.09 21.25 -7.82
#